data_AF-A0A8J2WXD3-F1
#
_entry.id   AF-A0A8J2WXD3-F1
#
_cell.length_a   1.000
_cell.length_b   1.000
_cell.length_c   1.000
_cell.angle_alpha   90.00
_cell.angle_beta   90.00
_cell.angle_gamma   90.00
#
_symmetry.space_group_name_H-M   'P 1'
#
loop_
_entity.id
_entity.type
_entity.pdbx_description
1 polymer ?
#
loop_
_entity_poly.entity_id
_entity_poly.type
_entity_poly.pdbx_seq_one_letter_code
_entity_poly.pdbx_strand_id
1 'polypeptide(L)'
;MDQRQPAGEGERIRRSRSRSAQGLGSAARSFSRSRSRSPVAAREPRDVARRYQLASLLAPTTAELVAEPRPLLTATAEPPPWFLYLPDQADQKYEEASAVAVNACAEDTKGQTCWICFDDGSEEGLVRGCACRGGAGFAHLSCLAKQAKILVAEALENNLFDQANERFNRWDTCGLCEQKYHGVVQHALGWACWKTYVGLPEADRVRVLAMNLLGNGLSAAKQHEDALSVREAEMSMLRRLGDSEGNILIMQGNLASSYRALGRLDEAISMRRDVYSGWLKLEGEESRKTLLAANNYASTLRQLERFKETKVLLRKMMPVARRVLGESHDLMLRMRWIYGKALYKDDAATLDDLREAVTTFEEIERIGRRVFGGAHPLVAGVEGALRQSRATLRGANANERHFPLGTQVS
;
A
#
# COMPACT_ATOMS: atom_id res chain seq x y z
N MET A 1 -16.23 -75.33 47.77
CA MET A 1 -15.58 -74.62 48.88
C MET A 1 -16.20 -73.24 48.95
N ASP A 2 -16.68 -72.89 50.14
CA ASP A 2 -17.14 -71.55 50.55
C ASP A 2 -15.93 -70.61 50.80
N GLN A 3 -16.02 -69.28 50.99
CA GLN A 3 -17.13 -68.30 50.93
C GLN A 3 -16.53 -66.88 50.72
N ARG A 4 -17.40 -65.89 50.41
CA ARG A 4 -17.44 -64.45 50.79
C ARG A 4 -16.15 -63.61 51.03
N GLN A 5 -16.25 -62.32 50.67
CA GLN A 5 -15.39 -61.22 51.18
C GLN A 5 -15.51 -61.09 52.71
N PRO A 6 -14.50 -60.52 53.40
CA PRO A 6 -14.61 -59.10 53.82
C PRO A 6 -13.27 -58.32 53.75
N ALA A 7 -13.25 -57.09 54.27
CA ALA A 7 -12.10 -56.17 54.31
C ALA A 7 -11.49 -56.05 55.73
N GLY A 8 -10.26 -55.51 55.85
CA GLY A 8 -9.66 -55.20 57.16
C GLY A 8 -8.32 -54.44 57.16
N GLU A 9 -8.23 -53.46 58.07
CA GLU A 9 -7.04 -52.92 58.77
C GLU A 9 -5.98 -52.06 58.02
N GLY A 10 -5.35 -51.10 58.74
CA GLY A 10 -4.31 -50.22 58.14
C GLY A 10 -4.14 -48.77 58.64
N GLU A 11 -4.72 -48.38 59.79
CA GLU A 11 -4.19 -47.44 60.82
C GLU A 11 -3.69 -45.96 60.56
N ARG A 12 -3.85 -45.14 61.62
CA ARG A 12 -3.16 -43.85 61.97
C ARG A 12 -3.11 -42.75 60.88
N ILE A 13 -3.90 -41.67 60.89
CA ILE A 13 -4.14 -40.63 61.92
C ILE A 13 -2.88 -39.88 62.40
N ARG A 14 -2.66 -38.66 61.86
CA ARG A 14 -2.54 -37.41 62.65
C ARG A 14 -2.69 -36.14 61.78
N ARG A 15 -3.68 -35.29 62.08
CA ARG A 15 -3.82 -33.90 61.61
C ARG A 15 -3.98 -32.96 62.82
N SER A 16 -3.05 -32.02 63.00
CA SER A 16 -3.19 -30.87 63.92
C SER A 16 -2.14 -29.82 63.54
N ARG A 17 -2.46 -28.61 63.07
CA ARG A 17 -3.25 -27.48 63.66
C ARG A 17 -2.60 -26.80 64.87
N SER A 18 -2.01 -25.62 64.63
CA SER A 18 -2.01 -24.43 65.51
C SER A 18 -1.24 -23.28 64.83
N ARG A 19 -1.42 -21.98 65.12
CA ARG A 19 -2.51 -21.13 65.68
C ARG A 19 -2.18 -19.67 65.23
N SER A 20 -3.10 -18.84 64.72
CA SER A 20 -3.98 -17.88 65.43
C SER A 20 -3.25 -16.83 66.31
N ALA A 21 -3.66 -15.56 66.48
CA ALA A 21 -4.97 -14.92 66.28
C ALA A 21 -4.90 -13.36 66.25
N GLN A 22 -6.06 -12.70 66.47
CA GLN A 22 -6.33 -11.24 66.68
C GLN A 22 -6.44 -10.40 65.39
N GLY A 23 -7.41 -9.50 65.18
CA GLY A 23 -8.51 -8.94 66.03
C GLY A 23 -8.30 -7.42 66.24
N LEU A 24 -9.28 -6.50 66.20
CA LEU A 24 -10.76 -6.46 66.22
C LEU A 24 -11.24 -5.40 65.16
N GLY A 25 -12.50 -5.08 64.82
CA GLY A 25 -13.80 -5.10 65.51
C GLY A 25 -14.04 -3.76 66.25
N SER A 26 -15.07 -2.92 66.00
CA SER A 26 -16.27 -2.95 65.14
C SER A 26 -16.55 -1.51 64.57
N ALA A 27 -17.70 -0.98 64.09
CA ALA A 27 -19.15 -1.29 64.15
C ALA A 27 -19.93 -0.60 62.97
N ALA A 28 -21.26 -0.35 63.09
CA ALA A 28 -22.11 0.34 62.11
C ALA A 28 -23.18 1.27 62.75
N ARG A 29 -23.57 2.36 62.05
CA ARG A 29 -24.76 3.27 62.20
C ARG A 29 -24.58 4.49 61.25
N SER A 30 -25.58 5.30 60.84
CA SER A 30 -26.94 5.10 60.29
C SER A 30 -27.67 6.47 60.24
N PHE A 31 -28.52 6.74 59.23
CA PHE A 31 -29.37 7.96 59.07
C PHE A 31 -28.62 9.29 58.75
N SER A 32 -29.21 10.32 58.10
CA SER A 32 -30.61 10.57 57.65
C SER A 32 -30.75 11.39 56.34
N ARG A 33 -31.99 11.37 55.80
CA ARG A 33 -32.63 12.13 54.68
C ARG A 33 -32.33 13.65 54.66
N SER A 34 -32.42 14.38 53.53
CA SER A 34 -33.64 14.63 52.71
C SER A 34 -33.30 15.16 51.30
N ARG A 35 -34.03 14.83 50.20
CA ARG A 35 -35.25 15.49 49.63
C ARG A 35 -35.17 17.04 49.64
N SER A 36 -35.40 17.76 48.54
CA SER A 36 -36.60 17.64 47.67
C SER A 36 -36.50 18.22 46.23
N ARG A 37 -37.23 17.55 45.31
CA ARG A 37 -38.09 18.03 44.18
C ARG A 37 -37.70 19.22 43.26
N SER A 38 -37.79 18.93 41.95
CA SER A 38 -38.00 19.88 40.81
C SER A 38 -39.41 20.52 40.80
N PRO A 39 -39.71 21.50 39.90
CA PRO A 39 -40.30 21.11 38.59
C PRO A 39 -40.02 22.00 37.35
N VAL A 40 -40.00 21.33 36.18
CA VAL A 40 -40.62 21.67 34.88
C VAL A 40 -40.77 23.14 34.41
N ALA A 41 -40.18 23.43 33.23
CA ALA A 41 -40.78 24.26 32.17
C ALA A 41 -40.15 23.92 30.80
N ALA A 42 -40.87 24.09 29.69
CA ALA A 42 -40.39 23.81 28.33
C ALA A 42 -40.60 25.02 27.39
N ARG A 43 -39.76 25.14 26.34
CA ARG A 43 -39.99 25.97 25.14
C ARG A 43 -38.97 25.62 24.03
N GLU A 44 -39.41 25.75 22.78
CA GLU A 44 -38.63 25.44 21.58
C GLU A 44 -37.93 26.71 20.98
N PRO A 45 -37.57 26.81 19.68
CA PRO A 45 -36.22 27.19 19.29
C PRO A 45 -36.11 28.63 18.77
N ARG A 46 -34.87 29.09 18.51
CA ARG A 46 -34.63 30.34 17.78
C ARG A 46 -33.46 30.26 16.80
N ASP A 47 -33.67 30.97 15.71
CA ASP A 47 -32.90 31.06 14.48
C ASP A 47 -31.38 31.23 14.63
N VAL A 48 -30.62 30.45 13.85
CA VAL A 48 -29.22 30.74 13.50
C VAL A 48 -29.06 30.79 11.98
N ALA A 49 -29.90 31.60 11.33
CA ALA A 49 -29.95 31.77 9.87
C ALA A 49 -29.55 33.19 9.44
N ARG A 50 -28.30 33.61 9.71
CA ARG A 50 -27.65 34.80 9.10
C ARG A 50 -26.16 34.91 9.45
N ARG A 51 -25.28 34.54 8.51
CA ARG A 51 -23.88 35.01 8.38
C ARG A 51 -23.23 34.42 7.11
N TYR A 52 -23.45 35.05 5.95
CA TYR A 52 -22.53 35.10 4.80
C TYR A 52 -23.09 36.03 3.71
N GLN A 53 -22.87 37.34 3.90
CA GLN A 53 -23.01 38.38 2.88
C GLN A 53 -22.14 39.58 3.32
N LEU A 54 -21.71 40.39 2.35
CA LEU A 54 -20.79 41.55 2.48
C LEU A 54 -19.28 41.22 2.61
N ALA A 55 -18.65 40.92 1.46
CA ALA A 55 -17.29 41.35 1.13
C ALA A 55 -17.10 41.31 -0.40
N SER A 56 -17.42 42.40 -1.09
CA SER A 56 -17.07 42.64 -2.50
C SER A 56 -16.66 44.11 -2.64
N LEU A 57 -16.06 44.46 -3.77
CA LEU A 57 -15.39 45.74 -4.05
C LEU A 57 -14.07 45.92 -3.28
N LEU A 58 -12.97 45.48 -3.90
CA LEU A 58 -11.94 46.38 -4.42
C LEU A 58 -11.04 45.61 -5.39
N ALA A 59 -10.88 46.12 -6.61
CA ALA A 59 -10.05 45.51 -7.65
C ALA A 59 -9.19 46.58 -8.33
N PRO A 60 -7.89 46.29 -8.56
CA PRO A 60 -7.14 46.92 -9.62
C PRO A 60 -6.77 45.92 -10.73
N THR A 61 -6.82 46.41 -11.97
CA THR A 61 -6.19 45.83 -13.16
C THR A 61 -4.64 45.88 -13.03
N THR A 62 -3.82 45.11 -13.74
CA THR A 62 -4.03 44.34 -15.00
C THR A 62 -2.98 43.23 -15.14
N ALA A 63 -3.28 42.21 -15.95
CA ALA A 63 -2.37 41.38 -16.74
C ALA A 63 -1.00 40.95 -16.15
N GLU A 64 -0.88 39.69 -15.71
CA GLU A 64 -0.19 38.62 -16.46
C GLU A 64 -0.42 37.24 -15.81
N LEU A 65 -0.02 36.15 -16.48
CA LEU A 65 -0.04 34.77 -15.97
C LEU A 65 -1.40 34.17 -15.52
N VAL A 66 -2.50 34.47 -16.23
CA VAL A 66 -3.58 33.48 -16.35
C VAL A 66 -3.13 32.42 -17.35
N ALA A 67 -2.51 31.34 -16.84
CA ALA A 67 -2.33 30.14 -17.62
C ALA A 67 -3.71 29.49 -17.83
N GLU A 68 -4.23 29.52 -19.06
CA GLU A 68 -5.50 28.89 -19.39
C GLU A 68 -5.50 27.40 -18.98
N PRO A 69 -6.62 26.86 -18.49
CA PRO A 69 -6.74 25.44 -18.20
C PRO A 69 -6.69 24.64 -19.51
N ARG A 70 -5.48 24.26 -19.91
CA ARG A 70 -5.15 23.51 -21.12
C ARG A 70 -6.15 22.35 -21.28
N PRO A 71 -6.96 22.31 -22.37
CA PRO A 71 -8.10 21.40 -22.45
C PRO A 71 -7.63 19.94 -22.39
N LEU A 72 -7.99 19.26 -21.32
CA LEU A 72 -7.72 17.83 -21.14
C LEU A 72 -8.67 17.05 -22.04
N LEU A 73 -8.10 16.37 -23.04
CA LEU A 73 -8.75 15.50 -24.01
C LEU A 73 -9.66 16.25 -25.00
N THR A 74 -9.17 16.41 -26.23
CA THR A 74 -10.02 16.69 -27.39
C THR A 74 -10.98 15.52 -27.64
N ALA A 75 -12.17 15.78 -28.16
CA ALA A 75 -13.22 14.79 -28.41
C ALA A 75 -12.95 13.87 -29.63
N THR A 76 -11.70 13.41 -29.76
CA THR A 76 -11.16 12.57 -30.82
C THR A 76 -10.36 11.38 -30.26
N ALA A 77 -10.41 11.15 -28.95
CA ALA A 77 -9.95 9.90 -28.37
C ALA A 77 -10.90 8.76 -28.77
N GLU A 78 -10.34 7.60 -29.09
CA GLU A 78 -11.12 6.37 -29.24
C GLU A 78 -11.90 6.08 -27.93
N PRO A 79 -13.11 5.49 -28.00
CA PRO A 79 -13.89 5.23 -26.79
C PRO A 79 -13.09 4.36 -25.82
N PRO A 80 -13.09 4.66 -24.50
CA PRO A 80 -12.31 3.92 -23.51
C PRO A 80 -12.68 2.44 -23.60
N PRO A 81 -11.70 1.53 -23.70
CA PRO A 81 -11.88 0.32 -24.48
C PRO A 81 -12.91 -0.60 -23.84
N TRP A 82 -13.96 -0.83 -24.63
CA TRP A 82 -15.25 -1.39 -24.25
C TRP A 82 -15.19 -2.81 -23.67
N PHE A 83 -14.07 -3.53 -23.86
CA PHE A 83 -13.87 -4.90 -23.36
C PHE A 83 -14.00 -5.03 -21.84
N LEU A 84 -13.84 -3.92 -21.11
CA LEU A 84 -14.04 -3.90 -19.67
C LEU A 84 -15.52 -4.00 -19.28
N TYR A 85 -16.44 -3.47 -20.07
CA TYR A 85 -17.81 -3.22 -19.61
C TYR A 85 -18.81 -4.37 -19.89
N LEU A 86 -18.38 -5.45 -20.54
CA LEU A 86 -19.22 -6.59 -20.90
C LEU A 86 -19.01 -7.78 -19.93
N PRO A 87 -20.06 -8.24 -19.21
CA PRO A 87 -19.96 -9.37 -18.27
C PRO A 87 -19.40 -10.63 -18.91
N ASP A 88 -19.92 -11.02 -20.07
CA ASP A 88 -19.55 -12.25 -20.81
C ASP A 88 -18.04 -12.31 -21.14
N GLN A 89 -17.40 -11.16 -21.31
CA GLN A 89 -15.95 -11.07 -21.56
C GLN A 89 -15.14 -11.11 -20.27
N ALA A 90 -15.64 -10.53 -19.17
CA ALA A 90 -15.04 -10.67 -17.85
C ALA A 90 -15.09 -12.14 -17.36
N ASP A 91 -16.12 -12.89 -17.75
CA ASP A 91 -16.26 -14.32 -17.52
C ASP A 91 -15.15 -15.12 -18.20
N GLN A 92 -15.00 -14.98 -19.53
CA GLN A 92 -13.92 -15.63 -20.27
C GLN A 92 -12.53 -15.25 -19.73
N LYS A 93 -12.30 -13.97 -19.41
CA LYS A 93 -11.00 -13.50 -18.90
C LYS A 93 -10.69 -13.99 -17.49
N TYR A 94 -11.72 -14.20 -16.65
CA TYR A 94 -11.55 -14.89 -15.37
C TYR A 94 -11.12 -16.35 -15.56
N GLU A 95 -11.72 -17.07 -16.52
CA GLU A 95 -11.36 -18.47 -16.80
C GLU A 95 -9.92 -18.61 -17.32
N GLU A 96 -9.54 -17.77 -18.30
CA GLU A 96 -8.17 -17.69 -18.81
C GLU A 96 -7.15 -17.40 -17.69
N ALA A 97 -7.41 -16.40 -16.84
CA ALA A 97 -6.53 -16.03 -15.74
C ALA A 97 -6.46 -17.10 -14.64
N SER A 98 -7.58 -17.80 -14.39
CA SER A 98 -7.66 -18.88 -13.40
C SER A 98 -6.87 -20.11 -13.84
N ALA A 99 -7.02 -20.55 -15.10
CA ALA A 99 -6.26 -21.66 -15.66
C ALA A 99 -4.74 -21.40 -15.60
N VAL A 100 -4.30 -20.16 -15.86
CA VAL A 100 -2.88 -19.76 -15.69
C VAL A 100 -2.43 -19.83 -14.23
N ALA A 101 -3.25 -19.37 -13.29
CA ALA A 101 -2.91 -19.38 -11.86
C ALA A 101 -2.87 -20.79 -11.26
N VAL A 102 -3.77 -21.67 -11.69
CA VAL A 102 -3.84 -23.08 -11.27
C VAL A 102 -2.69 -23.89 -11.86
N ASN A 103 -2.40 -23.75 -13.17
CA ASN A 103 -1.24 -24.39 -13.80
C ASN A 103 0.09 -23.96 -13.15
N ALA A 104 0.20 -22.70 -12.71
CA ALA A 104 1.37 -22.23 -11.96
C ALA A 104 1.52 -22.85 -10.56
N CYS A 105 0.50 -23.53 -10.04
CA CYS A 105 0.49 -24.21 -8.74
C CYS A 105 0.40 -25.75 -8.85
N ALA A 106 0.24 -26.32 -10.05
CA ALA A 106 -0.20 -27.71 -10.27
C ALA A 106 0.70 -28.83 -9.70
N GLU A 107 2.01 -28.59 -9.50
CA GLU A 107 2.89 -29.55 -8.81
C GLU A 107 2.76 -29.43 -7.28
N ASP A 108 2.66 -28.21 -6.77
CA ASP A 108 2.53 -27.87 -5.35
C ASP A 108 1.21 -28.38 -4.73
N THR A 109 0.17 -28.54 -5.54
CA THR A 109 -1.22 -28.82 -5.11
C THR A 109 -1.60 -30.30 -5.13
N LYS A 110 -0.70 -31.20 -5.54
CA LYS A 110 -0.99 -32.64 -5.63
C LYS A 110 -1.33 -33.24 -4.26
N GLY A 111 -2.49 -33.88 -4.16
CA GLY A 111 -3.01 -34.45 -2.92
C GLY A 111 -3.33 -33.42 -1.83
N GLN A 112 -3.51 -32.14 -2.20
CA GLN A 112 -3.94 -31.08 -1.30
C GLN A 112 -5.45 -30.86 -1.43
N THR A 113 -6.07 -30.28 -0.39
CA THR A 113 -7.49 -29.86 -0.42
C THR A 113 -7.60 -28.36 -0.18
N CYS A 114 -8.71 -27.77 -0.65
CA CYS A 114 -9.05 -26.38 -0.39
C CYS A 114 -9.34 -26.15 1.09
N TRP A 115 -8.58 -25.30 1.78
CA TRP A 115 -8.80 -25.04 3.22
C TRP A 115 -10.16 -24.38 3.54
N ILE A 116 -10.92 -23.96 2.53
CA ILE A 116 -12.23 -23.29 2.67
C ILE A 116 -13.41 -24.27 2.63
N CYS A 117 -13.36 -25.28 1.75
CA CYS A 117 -14.45 -26.24 1.56
C CYS A 117 -14.06 -27.71 1.81
N PHE A 118 -12.78 -27.99 2.09
CA PHE A 118 -12.18 -29.31 2.34
C PHE A 118 -12.25 -30.31 1.19
N ASP A 119 -12.72 -29.87 0.02
CA ASP A 119 -12.73 -30.58 -1.26
C ASP A 119 -11.34 -30.52 -1.94
N ASP A 120 -11.00 -31.51 -2.77
CA ASP A 120 -9.82 -31.45 -3.66
C ASP A 120 -10.09 -30.70 -4.98
N GLY A 121 -11.37 -30.57 -5.35
CA GLY A 121 -11.82 -29.68 -6.44
C GLY A 121 -11.21 -29.98 -7.80
N SER A 122 -11.12 -31.27 -8.15
CA SER A 122 -10.49 -31.79 -9.38
C SER A 122 -10.85 -31.12 -10.73
N GLU A 123 -11.95 -30.35 -10.81
CA GLU A 123 -12.32 -29.59 -12.03
C GLU A 123 -11.79 -28.14 -12.06
N GLU A 124 -11.79 -27.40 -10.95
CA GLU A 124 -11.24 -26.02 -10.91
C GLU A 124 -9.74 -26.00 -10.63
N GLY A 125 -9.27 -26.92 -9.78
CA GLY A 125 -7.91 -26.94 -9.27
C GLY A 125 -7.62 -25.82 -8.24
N LEU A 126 -6.45 -25.96 -7.60
CA LEU A 126 -6.07 -25.17 -6.43
C LEU A 126 -5.01 -24.10 -6.76
N VAL A 127 -5.04 -22.98 -6.02
CA VAL A 127 -3.96 -21.98 -5.99
C VAL A 127 -3.40 -21.79 -4.58
N ARG A 128 -2.12 -21.40 -4.49
CA ARG A 128 -1.45 -21.07 -3.23
C ARG A 128 -1.87 -19.66 -2.76
N GLY A 129 -2.62 -19.57 -1.66
CA GLY A 129 -3.24 -18.33 -1.17
C GLY A 129 -2.30 -17.41 -0.35
N CYS A 130 -1.92 -17.80 0.86
CA CYS A 130 -0.93 -17.09 1.68
C CYS A 130 -0.01 -18.12 2.35
N ALA A 131 1.29 -17.82 2.42
CA ALA A 131 2.29 -18.70 3.04
C ALA A 131 2.08 -18.92 4.55
N CYS A 132 1.22 -18.14 5.21
CA CYS A 132 0.93 -18.24 6.65
C CYS A 132 0.34 -19.59 7.10
N ARG A 133 -0.28 -20.35 6.18
CA ARG A 133 -0.78 -21.71 6.43
C ARG A 133 0.25 -22.80 6.12
N GLY A 134 1.47 -22.44 5.74
CA GLY A 134 2.53 -23.37 5.34
C GLY A 134 2.09 -24.26 4.18
N GLY A 135 2.15 -25.58 4.39
CA GLY A 135 1.67 -26.57 3.44
C GLY A 135 0.15 -26.52 3.18
N ALA A 136 -0.67 -26.16 4.17
CA ALA A 136 -2.13 -26.12 4.06
C ALA A 136 -2.67 -24.80 3.44
N GLY A 137 -1.87 -24.13 2.61
CA GLY A 137 -2.16 -22.78 2.08
C GLY A 137 -3.02 -22.72 0.82
N PHE A 138 -3.62 -23.84 0.41
CA PHE A 138 -4.25 -23.99 -0.91
C PHE A 138 -5.77 -23.78 -0.88
N ALA A 139 -6.31 -23.12 -1.90
CA ALA A 139 -7.75 -22.91 -2.07
C ALA A 139 -8.13 -22.73 -3.54
N HIS A 140 -9.40 -22.99 -3.87
CA HIS A 140 -9.99 -22.62 -5.15
C HIS A 140 -10.09 -21.09 -5.26
N LEU A 141 -9.96 -20.55 -6.47
CA LEU A 141 -10.13 -19.11 -6.73
C LEU A 141 -11.59 -18.71 -6.49
N SER A 142 -12.54 -19.56 -6.88
CA SER A 142 -13.96 -19.40 -6.60
C SER A 142 -14.26 -19.31 -5.09
N CYS A 143 -13.59 -20.11 -4.25
CA CYS A 143 -13.78 -20.08 -2.80
C CYS A 143 -13.21 -18.80 -2.17
N LEU A 144 -12.07 -18.29 -2.66
CA LEU A 144 -11.50 -17.01 -2.23
C LEU A 144 -12.41 -15.83 -2.65
N ALA A 145 -12.85 -15.82 -3.91
CA ALA A 145 -13.78 -14.83 -4.46
C ALA A 145 -15.13 -14.85 -3.72
N LYS A 146 -15.69 -16.03 -3.42
CA LYS A 146 -16.94 -16.20 -2.67
C LYS A 146 -16.84 -15.67 -1.25
N GLN A 147 -15.72 -15.90 -0.54
CA GLN A 147 -15.49 -15.29 0.77
C GLN A 147 -15.45 -13.76 0.69
N ALA A 148 -14.71 -13.20 -0.27
CA ALA A 148 -14.61 -11.75 -0.44
C ALA A 148 -15.96 -11.11 -0.81
N LYS A 149 -16.72 -11.73 -1.72
CA LYS A 149 -18.07 -11.29 -2.12
C LYS A 149 -19.04 -11.26 -0.93
N ILE A 150 -19.02 -12.28 -0.06
CA ILE A 150 -19.87 -12.34 1.13
C ILE A 150 -19.56 -11.18 2.09
N LEU A 151 -18.28 -10.94 2.42
CA LEU A 151 -17.91 -9.84 3.32
C LEU A 151 -18.27 -8.45 2.77
N VAL A 152 -18.26 -8.26 1.45
CA VAL A 152 -18.72 -7.02 0.81
C VAL A 152 -20.25 -6.89 0.88
N ALA A 153 -21.00 -7.97 0.66
CA ALA A 153 -22.46 -7.96 0.81
C ALA A 153 -22.87 -7.65 2.26
N GLU A 154 -22.28 -8.34 3.24
CA GLU A 154 -22.47 -8.06 4.68
C GLU A 154 -22.20 -6.59 5.03
N ALA A 155 -21.15 -5.99 4.47
CA ALA A 155 -20.81 -4.59 4.73
C ALA A 155 -21.87 -3.61 4.21
N LEU A 156 -22.40 -3.88 3.01
CA LEU A 156 -23.44 -3.05 2.38
C LEU A 156 -24.79 -3.20 3.12
N GLU A 157 -25.21 -4.43 3.42
CA GLU A 157 -26.46 -4.72 4.13
C GLU A 157 -26.51 -4.08 5.52
N ASN A 158 -25.38 -4.07 6.25
CA ASN A 158 -25.27 -3.44 7.57
C ASN A 158 -24.96 -1.93 7.50
N ASN A 159 -24.95 -1.30 6.33
CA ASN A 159 -24.58 0.11 6.10
C ASN A 159 -23.18 0.49 6.66
N LEU A 160 -22.26 -0.46 6.77
CA LEU A 160 -20.92 -0.28 7.33
C LEU A 160 -19.96 0.33 6.29
N PHE A 161 -20.36 1.43 5.65
CA PHE A 161 -19.62 2.06 4.55
C PHE A 161 -18.20 2.49 4.93
N ASP A 162 -17.98 2.91 6.18
CA ASP A 162 -16.64 3.24 6.69
C ASP A 162 -15.71 2.00 6.79
N GLN A 163 -16.28 0.81 7.00
CA GLN A 163 -15.55 -0.48 6.97
C GLN A 163 -15.56 -1.15 5.60
N ALA A 164 -16.30 -0.64 4.62
CA ALA A 164 -16.47 -1.30 3.32
C ALA A 164 -15.13 -1.49 2.60
N ASN A 165 -14.19 -0.56 2.74
CA ASN A 165 -12.82 -0.71 2.23
C ASN A 165 -12.07 -1.88 2.91
N GLU A 166 -12.18 -2.03 4.23
CA GLU A 166 -11.54 -3.12 4.97
C GLU A 166 -12.11 -4.49 4.58
N ARG A 167 -13.42 -4.55 4.35
CA ARG A 167 -14.12 -5.75 3.88
C ARG A 167 -13.79 -6.07 2.42
N PHE A 168 -13.69 -5.05 1.57
CA PHE A 168 -13.31 -5.18 0.16
C PHE A 168 -11.84 -5.63 0.00
N ASN A 169 -10.94 -5.20 0.89
CA ASN A 169 -9.55 -5.68 0.92
C ASN A 169 -9.42 -7.22 0.99
N ARG A 170 -10.47 -7.96 1.38
CA ARG A 170 -10.47 -9.43 1.35
C ARG A 170 -10.27 -10.01 -0.05
N TRP A 171 -10.62 -9.26 -1.11
CA TRP A 171 -10.32 -9.62 -2.50
C TRP A 171 -8.82 -9.62 -2.82
N ASP A 172 -8.03 -8.78 -2.14
CA ASP A 172 -6.59 -8.59 -2.42
C ASP A 172 -5.65 -9.02 -1.28
N THR A 173 -6.17 -9.30 -0.08
CA THR A 173 -5.43 -9.79 1.10
C THR A 173 -6.02 -11.08 1.69
N CYS A 174 -5.15 -11.89 2.30
CA CYS A 174 -5.56 -13.06 3.07
C CYS A 174 -5.90 -12.68 4.53
N GLY A 175 -7.17 -12.83 4.91
CA GLY A 175 -7.74 -12.51 6.24
C GLY A 175 -7.30 -13.40 7.43
N LEU A 176 -6.03 -13.82 7.45
CA LEU A 176 -5.30 -14.29 8.64
C LEU A 176 -3.91 -13.65 8.76
N CYS A 177 -3.28 -13.34 7.62
CA CYS A 177 -1.90 -12.86 7.55
C CYS A 177 -1.79 -11.41 7.06
N GLU A 178 -2.88 -10.84 6.55
CA GLU A 178 -3.00 -9.52 5.90
C GLU A 178 -2.05 -9.29 4.71
N GLN A 179 -1.22 -10.29 4.36
CA GLN A 179 -0.40 -10.28 3.16
C GLN A 179 -1.30 -10.23 1.92
N LYS A 180 -0.89 -9.38 0.97
CA LYS A 180 -1.56 -9.27 -0.33
C LYS A 180 -1.25 -10.49 -1.20
N TYR A 181 -2.26 -10.94 -1.94
CA TYR A 181 -2.08 -11.87 -3.05
C TYR A 181 -1.21 -11.20 -4.13
N HIS A 182 -0.39 -11.97 -4.85
CA HIS A 182 0.59 -11.44 -5.80
C HIS A 182 0.66 -12.25 -7.10
N GLY A 183 1.04 -11.59 -8.20
CA GLY A 183 1.25 -12.26 -9.50
C GLY A 183 -0.04 -12.89 -10.05
N VAL A 184 0.05 -14.12 -10.54
CA VAL A 184 -1.08 -14.81 -11.20
C VAL A 184 -2.34 -14.92 -10.34
N VAL A 185 -2.20 -15.14 -9.03
CA VAL A 185 -3.35 -15.20 -8.10
C VAL A 185 -4.02 -13.84 -7.94
N GLN A 186 -3.23 -12.75 -7.89
CA GLN A 186 -3.75 -11.39 -7.85
C GLN A 186 -4.45 -11.01 -9.16
N HIS A 187 -3.92 -11.49 -10.30
CA HIS A 187 -4.54 -11.28 -11.61
C HIS A 187 -5.89 -11.98 -11.72
N ALA A 188 -5.98 -13.27 -11.37
CA ALA A 188 -7.22 -14.03 -11.41
C ALA A 188 -8.28 -13.47 -10.44
N LEU A 189 -7.89 -13.09 -9.22
CA LEU A 189 -8.80 -12.45 -8.26
C LEU A 189 -9.25 -11.04 -8.70
N GLY A 190 -8.43 -10.31 -9.46
CA GLY A 190 -8.83 -9.06 -10.11
C GLY A 190 -9.95 -9.25 -11.12
N TRP A 191 -9.85 -10.26 -11.99
CA TRP A 191 -10.93 -10.63 -12.91
C TRP A 191 -12.15 -11.19 -12.17
N ALA A 192 -11.98 -11.99 -11.13
CA ALA A 192 -13.09 -12.52 -10.31
C ALA A 192 -13.90 -11.40 -9.64
N CYS A 193 -13.20 -10.38 -9.12
CA CYS A 193 -13.80 -9.20 -8.54
C CYS A 193 -14.54 -8.39 -9.61
N TRP A 194 -13.90 -8.15 -10.76
CA TRP A 194 -14.51 -7.40 -11.86
C TRP A 194 -15.76 -8.08 -12.43
N LYS A 195 -15.68 -9.38 -12.75
CA LYS A 195 -16.82 -10.26 -13.08
C LYS A 195 -18.00 -10.10 -12.10
N THR A 196 -17.70 -9.98 -10.81
CA THR A 196 -18.72 -9.87 -9.76
C THR A 196 -19.45 -8.51 -9.75
N TYR A 197 -18.82 -7.43 -10.21
CA TYR A 197 -19.31 -6.06 -10.03
C TYR A 197 -19.42 -5.22 -11.32
N VAL A 198 -18.97 -5.73 -12.46
CA VAL A 198 -19.02 -5.06 -13.78
C VAL A 198 -20.44 -4.65 -14.20
N GLY A 199 -21.47 -5.39 -13.77
CA GLY A 199 -22.88 -5.10 -14.04
C GLY A 199 -23.55 -4.08 -13.10
N LEU A 200 -22.84 -3.54 -12.11
CA LEU A 200 -23.38 -2.47 -11.25
C LEU A 200 -23.48 -1.13 -12.04
N PRO A 201 -24.30 -0.17 -11.58
CA PRO A 201 -24.33 1.18 -12.16
C PRO A 201 -22.93 1.81 -12.25
N GLU A 202 -22.66 2.67 -13.23
CA GLU A 202 -21.39 3.40 -13.32
C GLU A 202 -21.07 4.19 -12.04
N ALA A 203 -22.12 4.76 -11.41
CA ALA A 203 -22.00 5.54 -10.19
C ALA A 203 -21.69 4.71 -8.92
N ASP A 204 -21.61 3.38 -9.02
CA ASP A 204 -21.40 2.52 -7.86
C ASP A 204 -19.92 2.48 -7.42
N ARG A 205 -19.67 2.78 -6.14
CA ARG A 205 -18.31 2.77 -5.57
C ARG A 205 -17.66 1.40 -5.56
N VAL A 206 -18.43 0.32 -5.40
CA VAL A 206 -17.92 -1.06 -5.42
C VAL A 206 -17.43 -1.43 -6.83
N ARG A 207 -18.10 -0.92 -7.87
CA ARG A 207 -17.63 -1.05 -9.27
C ARG A 207 -16.28 -0.36 -9.46
N VAL A 208 -16.10 0.86 -8.95
CA VAL A 208 -14.82 1.59 -9.02
C VAL A 208 -13.70 0.87 -8.25
N LEU A 209 -13.99 0.34 -7.06
CA LEU A 209 -13.03 -0.49 -6.30
C LEU A 209 -12.64 -1.77 -7.05
N ALA A 210 -13.57 -2.38 -7.78
CA ALA A 210 -13.30 -3.55 -8.63
C ALA A 210 -12.42 -3.19 -9.85
N MET A 211 -12.59 -2.01 -10.45
CA MET A 211 -11.68 -1.49 -11.49
C MET A 211 -10.26 -1.34 -10.92
N ASN A 212 -10.11 -0.76 -9.73
CA ASN A 212 -8.81 -0.59 -9.07
C ASN A 212 -8.05 -1.92 -8.95
N LEU A 213 -8.74 -2.93 -8.42
CA LEU A 213 -8.16 -4.25 -8.22
C LEU A 213 -7.82 -4.96 -9.54
N LEU A 214 -8.68 -4.86 -10.55
CA LEU A 214 -8.40 -5.38 -11.89
C LEU A 214 -7.14 -4.72 -12.48
N GLY A 215 -7.04 -3.40 -12.44
CA GLY A 215 -5.85 -2.67 -12.92
C GLY A 215 -4.57 -3.09 -12.20
N ASN A 216 -4.65 -3.37 -10.89
CA ASN A 216 -3.54 -3.89 -10.10
C ASN A 216 -3.16 -5.33 -10.51
N GLY A 217 -4.14 -6.21 -10.71
CA GLY A 217 -3.95 -7.58 -11.21
C GLY A 217 -3.31 -7.63 -12.60
N LEU A 218 -3.85 -6.88 -13.56
CA LEU A 218 -3.28 -6.74 -14.92
C LEU A 218 -1.84 -6.20 -14.89
N SER A 219 -1.55 -5.24 -13.99
CA SER A 219 -0.18 -4.74 -13.81
C SER A 219 0.78 -5.78 -13.25
N ALA A 220 0.30 -6.68 -12.37
CA ALA A 220 1.08 -7.81 -11.87
C ALA A 220 1.31 -8.88 -12.96
N ALA A 221 0.34 -9.06 -13.87
CA ALA A 221 0.45 -9.89 -15.07
C ALA A 221 1.30 -9.28 -16.20
N LYS A 222 1.73 -8.01 -16.05
CA LYS A 222 2.44 -7.19 -17.07
C LYS A 222 1.62 -6.80 -18.31
N GLN A 223 0.29 -6.91 -18.24
CA GLN A 223 -0.63 -6.36 -19.23
C GLN A 223 -0.76 -4.86 -18.99
N HIS A 224 0.26 -4.10 -19.40
CA HIS A 224 0.43 -2.70 -19.00
C HIS A 224 -0.48 -1.74 -19.77
N GLU A 225 -0.86 -2.12 -20.99
CA GLU A 225 -1.83 -1.45 -21.86
C GLU A 225 -3.24 -1.58 -21.25
N ASP A 226 -3.73 -2.80 -21.03
CA ASP A 226 -5.01 -3.07 -20.37
C ASP A 226 -5.10 -2.38 -19.00
N ALA A 227 -4.03 -2.46 -18.21
CA ALA A 227 -3.95 -1.85 -16.88
C ALA A 227 -3.84 -0.31 -16.89
N LEU A 228 -3.45 0.29 -18.03
CA LEU A 228 -3.58 1.74 -18.22
C LEU A 228 -5.04 2.08 -18.51
N SER A 229 -5.66 1.40 -19.49
CA SER A 229 -7.04 1.66 -19.90
C SER A 229 -8.06 1.53 -18.75
N VAL A 230 -7.93 0.49 -17.91
CA VAL A 230 -8.74 0.36 -16.68
C VAL A 230 -8.61 1.60 -15.80
N ARG A 231 -7.40 2.09 -15.58
CA ARG A 231 -7.13 3.22 -14.66
C ARG A 231 -7.49 4.57 -15.24
N GLU A 232 -7.44 4.75 -16.55
CA GLU A 232 -7.91 5.97 -17.21
C GLU A 232 -9.43 6.08 -17.10
N ALA A 233 -10.14 4.95 -17.28
CA ALA A 233 -11.57 4.85 -17.04
C ALA A 233 -11.94 5.03 -15.55
N GLU A 234 -11.21 4.40 -14.62
CA GLU A 234 -11.38 4.55 -13.16
C GLU A 234 -11.19 6.00 -12.70
N MET A 235 -10.12 6.66 -13.16
CA MET A 235 -9.83 8.08 -12.89
C MET A 235 -10.90 9.00 -13.46
N SER A 236 -11.44 8.67 -14.64
CA SER A 236 -12.58 9.38 -15.24
C SER A 236 -13.85 9.23 -14.38
N MET A 237 -14.08 8.04 -13.80
CA MET A 237 -15.23 7.79 -12.93
C MET A 237 -15.11 8.47 -11.55
N LEU A 238 -13.94 8.39 -10.90
CA LEU A 238 -13.67 9.05 -9.62
C LEU A 238 -13.87 10.58 -9.70
N ARG A 239 -13.50 11.19 -10.83
CA ARG A 239 -13.78 12.59 -11.13
C ARG A 239 -15.28 12.89 -11.28
N ARG A 240 -16.04 12.03 -11.97
CA ARG A 240 -17.52 12.16 -12.06
C ARG A 240 -18.21 12.01 -10.70
N LEU A 241 -17.69 11.15 -9.83
CA LEU A 241 -18.21 10.92 -8.47
C LEU A 241 -17.80 11.98 -7.45
N GLY A 242 -16.93 12.93 -7.80
CA GLY A 242 -16.44 13.95 -6.86
C GLY A 242 -15.64 13.34 -5.70
N ASP A 243 -14.86 12.29 -5.95
CA ASP A 243 -14.03 11.68 -4.90
C ASP A 243 -12.95 12.65 -4.38
N SER A 244 -12.50 12.40 -3.15
CA SER A 244 -11.51 13.17 -2.40
C SER A 244 -10.22 13.43 -3.17
N GLU A 245 -9.62 14.61 -2.94
CA GLU A 245 -8.29 14.99 -3.47
C GLU A 245 -7.24 13.88 -3.17
N GLY A 246 -7.33 13.24 -2.00
CA GLY A 246 -6.49 12.11 -1.62
C GLY A 246 -6.63 10.87 -2.53
N ASN A 247 -7.85 10.41 -2.83
CA ASN A 247 -8.05 9.24 -3.70
C ASN A 247 -7.67 9.55 -5.16
N ILE A 248 -7.96 10.77 -5.62
CA ILE A 248 -7.51 11.29 -6.92
C ILE A 248 -5.98 11.26 -7.02
N LEU A 249 -5.26 11.66 -5.97
CA LEU A 249 -3.79 11.60 -5.90
C LEU A 249 -3.22 10.17 -5.85
N ILE A 250 -3.92 9.22 -5.20
CA ILE A 250 -3.56 7.78 -5.29
C ILE A 250 -3.62 7.32 -6.74
N MET A 251 -4.71 7.65 -7.46
CA MET A 251 -4.92 7.16 -8.81
C MET A 251 -4.04 7.80 -9.87
N GLN A 252 -3.66 9.07 -9.70
CA GLN A 252 -2.55 9.64 -10.47
C GLN A 252 -1.22 8.93 -10.20
N GLY A 253 -0.95 8.49 -8.95
CA GLY A 253 0.23 7.67 -8.63
C GLY A 253 0.24 6.32 -9.36
N ASN A 254 -0.93 5.70 -9.52
CA ASN A 254 -1.11 4.42 -10.21
C ASN A 254 -1.06 4.56 -11.74
N LEU A 255 -1.70 5.59 -12.31
CA LEU A 255 -1.59 5.95 -13.73
C LEU A 255 -0.14 6.26 -14.13
N ALA A 256 0.55 7.11 -13.37
CA ALA A 256 1.97 7.41 -13.61
C ALA A 256 2.88 6.19 -13.50
N SER A 257 2.46 5.15 -12.76
CA SER A 257 3.19 3.89 -12.68
C SER A 257 2.89 2.95 -13.86
N SER A 258 1.73 3.12 -14.50
CA SER A 258 1.32 2.43 -15.73
C SER A 258 2.04 3.03 -16.95
N TYR A 259 2.01 4.36 -17.13
CA TYR A 259 2.80 5.04 -18.16
C TYR A 259 4.29 4.68 -18.08
N ARG A 260 4.88 4.69 -16.87
CA ARG A 260 6.28 4.29 -16.66
C ARG A 260 6.56 2.81 -17.02
N ALA A 261 5.57 1.92 -16.92
CA ALA A 261 5.72 0.53 -17.35
C ALA A 261 5.73 0.39 -18.88
N LEU A 262 4.97 1.24 -19.57
CA LEU A 262 4.93 1.39 -21.04
C LEU A 262 6.10 2.23 -21.61
N GLY A 263 7.12 2.57 -20.81
CA GLY A 263 8.22 3.44 -21.22
C GLY A 263 7.85 4.92 -21.42
N ARG A 264 6.59 5.29 -21.19
CA ARG A 264 6.03 6.66 -21.32
C ARG A 264 6.45 7.52 -20.12
N LEU A 265 7.74 7.86 -20.08
CA LEU A 265 8.37 8.50 -18.92
C LEU A 265 8.00 9.99 -18.77
N ASP A 266 7.65 10.68 -19.85
CA ASP A 266 7.33 12.12 -19.81
C ASP A 266 5.92 12.41 -19.26
N GLU A 267 4.94 11.56 -19.56
CA GLU A 267 3.64 11.59 -18.87
C GLU A 267 3.80 11.17 -17.40
N ALA A 268 4.61 10.14 -17.14
CA ALA A 268 4.88 9.66 -15.79
C ALA A 268 5.59 10.70 -14.91
N ILE A 269 6.51 11.52 -15.46
CA ILE A 269 7.24 12.53 -14.68
C ILE A 269 6.36 13.72 -14.30
N SER A 270 5.53 14.24 -15.22
CA SER A 270 4.60 15.33 -14.88
C SER A 270 3.61 14.86 -13.81
N MET A 271 2.99 13.69 -14.02
CA MET A 271 2.01 13.17 -13.09
C MET A 271 2.62 12.83 -11.71
N ARG A 272 3.89 12.39 -11.64
CA ARG A 272 4.59 12.17 -10.36
C ARG A 272 5.00 13.47 -9.65
N ARG A 273 5.35 14.53 -10.39
CA ARG A 273 5.52 15.88 -9.83
C ARG A 273 4.23 16.34 -9.17
N ASP A 274 3.12 16.23 -9.91
CA ASP A 274 1.82 16.75 -9.49
C ASP A 274 1.28 15.98 -8.28
N VAL A 275 1.48 14.66 -8.23
CA VAL A 275 1.18 13.82 -7.05
C VAL A 275 2.03 14.19 -5.83
N TYR A 276 3.33 14.45 -6.01
CA TYR A 276 4.19 14.90 -4.91
C TYR A 276 3.77 16.27 -4.37
N SER A 277 3.51 17.24 -5.24
CA SER A 277 3.00 18.57 -4.87
C SER A 277 1.63 18.50 -4.19
N GLY A 278 0.74 17.62 -4.65
CA GLY A 278 -0.58 17.40 -4.05
C GLY A 278 -0.49 16.84 -2.63
N TRP A 279 0.28 15.76 -2.41
CA TRP A 279 0.46 15.23 -1.05
C TRP A 279 1.19 16.20 -0.12
N LEU A 280 2.18 16.94 -0.62
CA LEU A 280 2.88 17.98 0.13
C LEU A 280 1.94 19.11 0.59
N LYS A 281 0.95 19.48 -0.23
CA LYS A 281 -0.11 20.45 0.09
C LYS A 281 -1.16 19.86 1.06
N LEU A 282 -1.56 18.61 0.86
CA LEU A 282 -2.71 17.99 1.55
C LEU A 282 -2.35 17.40 2.92
N GLU A 283 -1.16 16.82 3.08
CA GLU A 283 -0.72 16.14 4.32
C GLU A 283 0.67 16.59 4.81
N GLY A 284 1.30 17.58 4.17
CA GLY A 284 2.62 18.09 4.56
C GLY A 284 3.79 17.17 4.21
N GLU A 285 5.02 17.59 4.54
CA GLU A 285 6.23 16.84 4.19
C GLU A 285 6.52 15.62 5.07
N GLU A 286 5.96 15.56 6.29
CA GLU A 286 6.14 14.43 7.20
C GLU A 286 5.18 13.25 6.93
N SER A 287 4.22 13.39 6.01
CA SER A 287 3.34 12.26 5.66
C SER A 287 4.10 11.14 4.92
N ARG A 288 3.83 9.89 5.33
CA ARG A 288 4.29 8.67 4.65
C ARG A 288 3.89 8.65 3.16
N LYS A 289 2.76 9.29 2.79
CA LYS A 289 2.33 9.41 1.39
C LYS A 289 3.20 10.40 0.61
N THR A 290 3.50 11.57 1.19
CA THR A 290 4.42 12.56 0.59
C THR A 290 5.82 12.00 0.41
N LEU A 291 6.32 11.23 1.37
CA LEU A 291 7.62 10.54 1.27
C LEU A 291 7.64 9.48 0.15
N LEU A 292 6.57 8.69 0.02
CA LEU A 292 6.42 7.72 -1.08
C LEU A 292 6.32 8.41 -2.45
N ALA A 293 5.58 9.52 -2.54
CA ALA A 293 5.48 10.32 -3.75
C ALA A 293 6.84 10.95 -4.14
N ALA A 294 7.59 11.49 -3.17
CA ALA A 294 8.95 12.01 -3.38
C ALA A 294 9.91 10.92 -3.91
N ASN A 295 9.89 9.73 -3.31
CA ASN A 295 10.66 8.57 -3.79
C ASN A 295 10.30 8.20 -5.24
N ASN A 296 9.00 8.18 -5.57
CA ASN A 296 8.53 7.82 -6.92
C ASN A 296 8.87 8.88 -7.97
N TYR A 297 8.76 10.17 -7.62
CA TYR A 297 9.17 11.29 -8.46
C TYR A 297 10.69 11.26 -8.71
N ALA A 298 11.50 11.14 -7.64
CA ALA A 298 12.96 10.97 -7.72
C ALA A 298 13.37 9.75 -8.57
N SER A 299 12.66 8.63 -8.44
CA SER A 299 12.91 7.41 -9.22
C SER A 299 12.72 7.64 -10.73
N THR A 300 11.81 8.53 -11.13
CA THR A 300 11.54 8.86 -12.53
C THR A 300 12.49 9.93 -13.05
N LEU A 301 12.82 10.95 -12.25
CA LEU A 301 13.91 11.89 -12.55
C LEU A 301 15.21 11.13 -12.86
N ARG A 302 15.54 10.13 -12.04
CA ARG A 302 16.71 9.25 -12.24
C ARG A 302 16.58 8.29 -13.45
N GLN A 303 15.37 8.02 -13.95
CA GLN A 303 15.16 7.25 -15.19
C GLN A 303 15.29 8.12 -16.44
N LEU A 304 14.92 9.39 -16.34
CA LEU A 304 15.15 10.45 -17.33
C LEU A 304 16.54 11.11 -17.21
N GLU A 305 17.45 10.51 -16.44
CA GLU A 305 18.83 10.98 -16.19
C GLU A 305 18.96 12.45 -15.70
N ARG A 306 17.86 12.99 -15.12
CA ARG A 306 17.78 14.30 -14.45
C ARG A 306 18.38 14.23 -13.04
N PHE A 307 19.67 13.86 -12.97
CA PHE A 307 20.37 13.55 -11.72
C PHE A 307 20.47 14.75 -10.77
N LYS A 308 20.69 15.97 -11.30
CA LYS A 308 20.71 17.21 -10.49
C LYS A 308 19.42 17.41 -9.68
N GLU A 309 18.26 17.26 -10.32
CA GLU A 309 16.96 17.38 -9.64
C GLU A 309 16.72 16.22 -8.67
N THR A 310 17.14 15.01 -9.04
CA THR A 310 17.11 13.83 -8.15
C THR A 310 17.91 14.08 -6.87
N LYS A 311 19.12 14.63 -7.00
CA LYS A 311 20.00 14.98 -5.87
C LYS A 311 19.38 16.07 -4.99
N VAL A 312 18.82 17.14 -5.56
CA VAL A 312 18.15 18.22 -4.81
C VAL A 312 16.94 17.70 -4.03
N LEU A 313 16.04 16.96 -4.69
CA LEU A 313 14.82 16.44 -4.07
C LEU A 313 15.14 15.48 -2.90
N LEU A 314 16.11 14.58 -3.08
CA LEU A 314 16.45 13.61 -2.04
C LEU A 314 17.31 14.23 -0.93
N ARG A 315 18.20 15.19 -1.22
CA ARG A 315 18.89 16.00 -0.19
C ARG A 315 17.86 16.71 0.72
N LYS A 316 16.73 17.21 0.19
CA LYS A 316 15.63 17.75 1.02
C LYS A 316 14.87 16.66 1.80
N MET A 317 14.39 15.62 1.12
CA MET A 317 13.37 14.73 1.71
C MET A 317 13.94 13.58 2.58
N MET A 318 15.22 13.21 2.42
CA MET A 318 15.84 12.13 3.22
C MET A 318 15.94 12.45 4.73
N PRO A 319 16.29 13.67 5.19
CA PRO A 319 16.23 14.03 6.61
C PRO A 319 14.83 13.85 7.23
N VAL A 320 13.78 14.20 6.48
CA VAL A 320 12.38 14.01 6.90
C VAL A 320 12.02 12.53 6.95
N ALA A 321 12.37 11.77 5.91
CA ALA A 321 12.18 10.31 5.87
C ALA A 321 12.88 9.60 7.05
N ARG A 322 14.10 10.01 7.39
CA ARG A 322 14.86 9.46 8.54
C ARG A 322 14.12 9.70 9.87
N ARG A 323 13.52 10.89 10.06
CA ARG A 323 12.75 11.25 11.26
C ARG A 323 11.45 10.45 11.37
N VAL A 324 10.70 10.34 10.27
CA VAL A 324 9.35 9.76 10.23
C VAL A 324 9.35 8.22 10.16
N LEU A 325 10.31 7.64 9.44
CA LEU A 325 10.34 6.20 9.14
C LEU A 325 11.41 5.43 9.92
N GLY A 326 12.46 6.11 10.37
CA GLY A 326 13.67 5.49 10.89
C GLY A 326 14.64 5.01 9.80
N GLU A 327 15.92 4.95 10.15
CA GLU A 327 17.03 4.70 9.21
C GLU A 327 17.04 3.28 8.60
N SER A 328 16.35 2.31 9.21
CA SER A 328 16.25 0.93 8.72
C SER A 328 15.02 0.64 7.86
N HIS A 329 14.15 1.62 7.61
CA HIS A 329 12.91 1.40 6.87
C HIS A 329 13.18 1.24 5.36
N ASP A 330 12.52 0.27 4.71
CA ASP A 330 12.71 -0.04 3.28
C ASP A 330 12.63 1.21 2.38
N LEU A 331 11.59 2.04 2.52
CA LEU A 331 11.45 3.30 1.78
C LEU A 331 12.63 4.29 1.99
N MET A 332 13.19 4.37 3.21
CA MET A 332 14.38 5.20 3.51
C MET A 332 15.61 4.68 2.75
N LEU A 333 15.78 3.36 2.72
CA LEU A 333 16.86 2.69 1.98
C LEU A 333 16.67 2.82 0.46
N ARG A 334 15.42 2.82 -0.05
CA ARG A 334 15.12 3.11 -1.47
C ARG A 334 15.43 4.56 -1.86
N MET A 335 15.12 5.52 -1.00
CA MET A 335 15.50 6.93 -1.22
C MET A 335 17.02 7.08 -1.25
N ARG A 336 17.75 6.53 -0.28
CA ARG A 336 19.23 6.48 -0.28
C ARG A 336 19.79 5.78 -1.52
N TRP A 337 19.17 4.70 -1.97
CA TRP A 337 19.55 4.00 -3.21
C TRP A 337 19.42 4.91 -4.43
N ILE A 338 18.25 5.55 -4.64
CA ILE A 338 18.03 6.43 -5.80
C ILE A 338 19.03 7.59 -5.77
N TYR A 339 19.30 8.14 -4.57
CA TYR A 339 20.28 9.19 -4.35
C TYR A 339 21.72 8.74 -4.68
N GLY A 340 22.19 7.64 -4.10
CA GLY A 340 23.51 7.07 -4.40
C GLY A 340 23.68 6.77 -5.89
N LYS A 341 22.64 6.22 -6.54
CA LYS A 341 22.64 5.98 -8.00
C LYS A 341 22.69 7.28 -8.80
N ALA A 342 22.12 8.39 -8.31
CA ALA A 342 22.18 9.71 -8.95
C ALA A 342 23.47 10.49 -8.65
N LEU A 343 24.22 10.12 -7.61
CA LEU A 343 25.54 10.67 -7.33
C LEU A 343 26.60 10.14 -8.31
N TYR A 344 26.69 8.82 -8.53
CA TYR A 344 27.76 8.25 -9.39
C TYR A 344 27.42 8.05 -10.87
N LYS A 345 26.15 8.19 -11.29
CA LYS A 345 25.74 8.17 -12.71
C LYS A 345 25.61 9.55 -13.34
N ASP A 346 25.79 10.62 -12.58
CA ASP A 346 25.83 11.98 -13.13
C ASP A 346 27.18 12.17 -13.83
N ASP A 347 27.19 12.47 -15.13
CA ASP A 347 28.44 12.71 -15.86
C ASP A 347 29.18 13.97 -15.35
N ALA A 348 28.49 14.85 -14.61
CA ALA A 348 29.07 15.97 -13.88
C ALA A 348 29.41 15.65 -12.40
N ALA A 349 29.51 14.37 -12.02
CA ALA A 349 29.85 13.97 -10.66
C ALA A 349 31.29 14.38 -10.27
N THR A 350 31.42 15.11 -9.16
CA THR A 350 32.71 15.42 -8.55
C THR A 350 33.28 14.20 -7.80
N LEU A 351 34.57 14.23 -7.43
CA LEU A 351 35.11 13.23 -6.52
C LEU A 351 34.34 13.14 -5.20
N ASP A 352 33.76 14.24 -4.71
CA ASP A 352 33.00 14.24 -3.47
C ASP A 352 31.58 13.66 -3.63
N ASP A 353 30.89 13.92 -4.75
CA ASP A 353 29.66 13.18 -5.08
C ASP A 353 29.96 11.67 -5.23
N LEU A 354 31.10 11.28 -5.83
CA LEU A 354 31.53 9.88 -5.96
C LEU A 354 31.90 9.24 -4.61
N ARG A 355 32.55 9.98 -3.70
CA ARG A 355 32.82 9.55 -2.31
C ARG A 355 31.51 9.39 -1.53
N GLU A 356 30.61 10.36 -1.62
CA GLU A 356 29.28 10.31 -1.00
C GLU A 356 28.46 9.11 -1.51
N ALA A 357 28.55 8.79 -2.81
CA ALA A 357 27.89 7.61 -3.38
C ALA A 357 28.40 6.30 -2.77
N VAL A 358 29.72 6.14 -2.62
CA VAL A 358 30.35 4.96 -2.00
C VAL A 358 29.89 4.81 -0.55
N THR A 359 30.03 5.86 0.26
CA THR A 359 29.56 5.85 1.67
C THR A 359 28.07 5.56 1.77
N THR A 360 27.25 6.14 0.88
CA THR A 360 25.80 5.90 0.84
C THR A 360 25.47 4.42 0.59
N PHE A 361 26.14 3.77 -0.36
CA PHE A 361 25.92 2.35 -0.61
C PHE A 361 26.45 1.46 0.52
N GLU A 362 27.59 1.79 1.13
CA GLU A 362 28.14 1.05 2.29
C GLU A 362 27.19 1.10 3.50
N GLU A 363 26.53 2.23 3.75
CA GLU A 363 25.49 2.32 4.77
C GLU A 363 24.26 1.46 4.45
N ILE A 364 23.75 1.51 3.20
CA ILE A 364 22.60 0.69 2.79
C ILE A 364 22.97 -0.80 2.88
N GLU A 365 24.18 -1.21 2.50
CA GLU A 365 24.63 -2.61 2.57
C GLU A 365 24.64 -3.09 4.02
N ARG A 366 25.30 -2.34 4.91
CA ARG A 366 25.42 -2.64 6.33
C ARG A 366 24.06 -2.74 7.03
N ILE A 367 23.14 -1.82 6.73
CA ILE A 367 21.79 -1.83 7.29
C ILE A 367 20.96 -2.97 6.67
N GLY A 368 21.01 -3.12 5.35
CA GLY A 368 20.25 -4.14 4.60
C GLY A 368 20.62 -5.56 4.98
N ARG A 369 21.92 -5.89 5.08
CA ARG A 369 22.40 -7.20 5.57
C ARG A 369 21.86 -7.52 6.96
N ARG A 370 21.82 -6.52 7.86
CA ARG A 370 21.35 -6.67 9.24
C ARG A 370 19.83 -6.85 9.36
N VAL A 371 19.05 -6.19 8.49
CA VAL A 371 17.58 -6.14 8.59
C VAL A 371 16.90 -7.21 7.73
N PHE A 372 17.44 -7.53 6.55
CA PHE A 372 16.83 -8.46 5.59
C PHE A 372 17.66 -9.73 5.33
N GLY A 373 18.88 -9.81 5.86
CA GLY A 373 19.84 -10.88 5.56
C GLY A 373 20.58 -10.67 4.23
N GLY A 374 21.69 -11.39 4.05
CA GLY A 374 22.58 -11.24 2.89
C GLY A 374 21.95 -11.65 1.55
N ALA A 375 21.00 -12.59 1.55
CA ALA A 375 20.34 -13.10 0.35
C ALA A 375 19.21 -12.18 -0.20
N HIS A 376 18.87 -11.10 0.51
CA HIS A 376 17.75 -10.24 0.11
C HIS A 376 18.09 -9.44 -1.18
N PRO A 377 17.19 -9.35 -2.18
CA PRO A 377 17.49 -8.73 -3.48
C PRO A 377 18.00 -7.27 -3.40
N LEU A 378 17.57 -6.50 -2.41
CA LEU A 378 18.09 -5.14 -2.18
C LEU A 378 19.60 -5.16 -1.84
N VAL A 379 20.06 -6.12 -1.03
CA VAL A 379 21.47 -6.24 -0.64
C VAL A 379 22.33 -6.63 -1.84
N ALA A 380 21.93 -7.66 -2.59
CA ALA A 380 22.63 -8.07 -3.81
C ALA A 380 22.73 -6.93 -4.85
N GLY A 381 21.68 -6.11 -4.97
CA GLY A 381 21.70 -4.89 -5.79
C GLY A 381 22.71 -3.84 -5.29
N VAL A 382 22.80 -3.63 -3.97
CA VAL A 382 23.72 -2.66 -3.34
C VAL A 382 25.17 -3.08 -3.51
N GLU A 383 25.51 -4.35 -3.34
CA GLU A 383 26.86 -4.84 -3.64
C GLU A 383 27.25 -4.56 -5.11
N GLY A 384 26.32 -4.74 -6.05
CA GLY A 384 26.51 -4.42 -7.46
C GLY A 384 26.74 -2.93 -7.72
N ALA A 385 25.93 -2.06 -7.11
CA ALA A 385 26.08 -0.61 -7.22
C ALA A 385 27.37 -0.11 -6.56
N LEU A 386 27.75 -0.66 -5.41
CA LEU A 386 28.97 -0.33 -4.67
C LEU A 386 30.24 -0.77 -5.42
N ARG A 387 30.22 -1.93 -6.09
CA ARG A 387 31.32 -2.34 -6.99
C ARG A 387 31.50 -1.34 -8.13
N GLN A 388 30.41 -0.83 -8.71
CA GLN A 388 30.45 0.17 -9.77
C GLN A 388 30.94 1.54 -9.27
N SER A 389 30.35 2.10 -8.20
CA SER A 389 30.76 3.42 -7.69
C SER A 389 32.22 3.44 -7.20
N ARG A 390 32.68 2.38 -6.53
CA ARG A 390 34.11 2.22 -6.17
C ARG A 390 35.03 2.10 -7.40
N ALA A 391 34.55 1.59 -8.53
CA ALA A 391 35.31 1.55 -9.78
C ALA A 391 35.39 2.94 -10.44
N THR A 392 34.26 3.64 -10.58
CA THR A 392 34.20 5.03 -11.08
C THR A 392 35.10 5.96 -10.24
N LEU A 393 35.02 5.85 -8.90
CA LEU A 393 35.85 6.64 -7.99
C LEU A 393 37.35 6.35 -8.20
N ARG A 394 37.78 5.10 -8.40
CA ARG A 394 39.18 4.79 -8.72
C ARG A 394 39.62 5.38 -10.07
N GLY A 395 38.77 5.32 -11.10
CA GLY A 395 39.05 5.93 -12.40
C GLY A 395 39.23 7.44 -12.32
N ALA A 396 38.32 8.13 -11.64
CA ALA A 396 38.41 9.59 -11.46
C ALA A 396 39.67 10.00 -10.66
N ASN A 397 40.00 9.30 -9.56
CA ASN A 397 41.24 9.55 -8.80
C ASN A 397 42.51 9.22 -9.62
N ALA A 398 42.44 8.32 -10.61
CA ALA A 398 43.56 8.07 -11.51
C ALA A 398 43.73 9.21 -12.51
N ASN A 399 42.63 9.73 -13.07
CA ASN A 399 42.67 10.83 -14.04
C ASN A 399 43.22 12.14 -13.44
N GLU A 400 42.81 12.52 -12.22
CA GLU A 400 43.38 13.70 -11.53
C GLU A 400 44.90 13.58 -11.35
N ARG A 401 45.41 12.38 -11.05
CA ARG A 401 46.86 12.14 -10.86
C ARG A 401 47.67 12.23 -12.17
N HIS A 402 47.02 12.16 -13.33
CA HIS A 402 47.68 12.32 -14.63
C HIS A 402 47.62 13.77 -15.17
N PHE A 403 46.88 14.67 -14.50
CA PHE A 403 46.85 16.11 -14.79
C PHE A 403 47.36 16.94 -13.60
N PRO A 404 48.68 16.90 -13.29
CA PRO A 404 49.26 17.79 -12.29
C PRO A 404 49.15 19.26 -12.72
N LEU A 405 48.99 20.15 -11.73
CA LEU A 405 48.73 21.59 -11.88
C LEU A 405 49.66 22.29 -12.89
N GLY A 406 49.14 22.56 -14.10
CA GLY A 406 49.92 22.95 -15.28
C GLY A 406 49.99 24.44 -15.62
N THR A 407 49.60 25.36 -14.73
CA THR A 407 49.83 26.81 -14.88
C THR A 407 49.94 27.51 -13.53
N GLN A 408 51.16 27.75 -13.06
CA GLN A 408 51.46 29.00 -12.35
C GLN A 408 51.98 29.99 -13.39
N VAL A 409 51.20 31.04 -13.66
CA VAL A 409 51.68 32.17 -14.46
C VAL A 409 52.65 32.97 -13.58
N SER A 410 53.84 33.25 -14.10
CA SER A 410 54.87 34.12 -13.50
C SER A 410 54.93 35.45 -14.25
#